data_AF-A0AAE4NNY2-F1
#
_entry.id   AF-A0AAE4NNY2-F1
#
_cell.length_a   1.000
_cell.length_b   1.000
_cell.length_c   1.000
_cell.angle_alpha   90.00
_cell.angle_beta   90.00
_cell.angle_gamma   90.00
#
_symmetry.space_group_name_H-M   'P 1'
#
loop_
_entity.id
_entity.type
_entity.pdbx_description
1 polymer ?
#
loop_
_entity_poly.entity_id
_entity_poly.type
_entity_poly.pdbx_seq_one_letter_code
_entity_poly.pdbx_strand_id
1 'polypeptide(L)'
;MTLELRELNGGDLEQLLSIFAKLDIIDELTAVFEGRTQSADIDVEKEGIAIFAKLAKKAITNLKPVKHELDELLANLTGMTVEEINKVRLIDYLNGVKAIFKDGQITDFFGSMLS
;
A
#
# COMPACT_ATOMS: atom_id res chain seq x y z
N MET A 1 -9.87 -4.20 17.22
CA MET A 1 -8.46 -4.59 17.42
C MET A 1 -7.71 -4.04 16.24
N THR A 2 -6.52 -3.49 16.44
CA THR A 2 -5.68 -3.10 15.30
C THR A 2 -5.11 -4.38 14.69
N LEU A 3 -5.07 -4.47 13.36
CA LEU A 3 -4.34 -5.55 12.68
C LEU A 3 -2.84 -5.26 12.83
N GLU A 4 -2.10 -6.21 13.40
CA GLU A 4 -0.64 -6.14 13.50
C GLU A 4 -0.07 -6.59 12.15
N LEU A 5 0.53 -5.66 11.40
CA LEU A 5 1.11 -5.92 10.08
C LEU A 5 2.62 -6.09 10.22
N ARG A 6 3.19 -7.15 9.64
CA ARG A 6 4.64 -7.23 9.42
C ARG A 6 5.09 -6.15 8.43
N GLU A 7 6.39 -5.86 8.44
CA GLU A 7 7.00 -4.98 7.44
C GLU A 7 6.84 -5.54 6.01
N LEU A 8 6.70 -4.63 5.05
CA LEU A 8 6.72 -4.94 3.63
C LEU A 8 8.11 -5.44 3.23
N ASN A 9 8.16 -6.45 2.37
CA ASN A 9 9.40 -6.97 1.82
C ASN A 9 9.21 -7.36 0.34
N GLY A 10 10.31 -7.75 -0.33
CA GLY A 10 10.31 -8.00 -1.78
C GLY A 10 9.24 -8.98 -2.27
N GLY A 11 8.76 -9.90 -1.42
CA GLY A 11 7.68 -10.83 -1.74
C GLY A 11 6.31 -10.17 -1.92
N ASP A 12 6.14 -8.94 -1.43
CA ASP A 12 4.88 -8.18 -1.53
C ASP A 12 4.78 -7.35 -2.82
N LEU A 13 5.87 -7.27 -3.60
CA LEU A 13 5.96 -6.42 -4.79
C LEU A 13 4.85 -6.70 -5.80
N GLU A 14 4.66 -7.97 -6.14
CA GLU A 14 3.68 -8.39 -7.15
C GLU A 14 2.26 -8.03 -6.73
N GLN A 15 1.92 -8.25 -5.46
CA GLN A 15 0.60 -7.93 -4.89
C GLN A 15 0.37 -6.42 -4.89
N LEU A 16 1.35 -5.62 -4.47
CA LEU A 16 1.26 -4.16 -4.47
C LEU A 16 1.10 -3.60 -5.90
N LEU A 17 1.89 -4.08 -6.86
CA LEU A 17 1.78 -3.65 -8.27
C LEU A 17 0.42 -4.04 -8.88
N SER A 18 -0.11 -5.22 -8.55
CA SER A 18 -1.45 -5.64 -8.99
C SER A 18 -2.54 -4.71 -8.45
N ILE A 19 -2.49 -4.35 -7.17
CA ILE A 19 -3.40 -3.38 -6.55
C ILE A 19 -3.29 -2.03 -7.27
N PHE A 20 -2.07 -1.55 -7.52
CA PHE A 20 -1.85 -0.27 -8.19
C PHE A 20 -2.34 -0.24 -9.63
N ALA A 21 -2.13 -1.31 -10.39
CA ALA A 21 -2.62 -1.43 -11.76
C ALA A 21 -4.15 -1.40 -11.79
N LYS A 22 -4.81 -2.15 -10.91
CA LYS A 22 -6.28 -2.18 -10.82
C LYS A 22 -6.89 -0.89 -10.31
N LEU A 23 -6.16 -0.15 -9.49
CA LEU A 23 -6.56 1.17 -9.03
C LEU A 23 -6.21 2.26 -10.04
N ASP A 24 -5.56 1.97 -11.18
CA ASP A 24 -5.20 2.96 -12.20
C ASP A 24 -4.39 4.12 -11.59
N ILE A 25 -3.32 3.77 -10.87
CA ILE A 25 -2.43 4.71 -10.13
C ILE A 25 -0.94 4.51 -10.43
N ILE A 26 -0.65 3.78 -11.52
CA ILE A 26 0.73 3.51 -11.95
C ILE A 26 1.44 4.80 -12.35
N ASP A 27 0.72 5.75 -12.96
CA ASP A 27 1.28 7.04 -13.36
C ASP A 27 1.66 7.89 -12.14
N GLU A 28 0.79 7.97 -11.13
CA GLU A 28 1.11 8.66 -9.87
C GLU A 28 2.26 8.01 -9.11
N LEU A 29 2.36 6.68 -9.17
CA LEU A 29 3.47 5.95 -8.57
C LEU A 29 4.79 6.27 -9.30
N THR A 30 4.76 6.25 -10.64
CA THR A 30 5.91 6.61 -11.49
C THR A 30 6.39 8.04 -11.21
N ALA A 31 5.47 9.00 -11.03
CA ALA A 31 5.82 10.37 -10.69
C ALA A 31 6.61 10.50 -9.38
N VAL A 32 6.29 9.68 -8.35
CA VAL A 32 7.07 9.62 -7.10
C VAL A 32 8.48 9.09 -7.35
N PHE A 33 8.61 8.04 -8.17
CA PHE A 33 9.93 7.47 -8.50
C PHE A 33 10.80 8.43 -9.30
N GLU A 34 10.24 9.05 -10.33
CA GLU A 34 10.95 10.01 -11.16
C GLU A 34 11.35 11.25 -10.35
N GLY A 35 10.47 11.74 -9.46
CA GLY A 35 10.79 12.81 -8.51
C GLY A 35 11.98 12.48 -7.60
N ARG A 36 12.10 11.24 -7.13
CA ARG A 36 13.27 10.76 -6.36
C ARG A 36 14.57 10.72 -7.17
N THR A 37 14.49 10.46 -8.48
CA THR A 37 15.69 10.40 -9.34
C THR A 37 16.21 11.77 -9.75
N GLN A 38 15.37 12.82 -9.73
CA GLN A 38 15.73 14.13 -10.27
C GLN A 38 16.10 15.19 -9.22
N SER A 39 15.82 15.01 -7.92
CA SER A 39 16.10 16.04 -6.92
C SER A 39 16.46 15.48 -5.54
N ALA A 40 17.58 15.92 -4.98
CA ALA A 40 17.98 15.65 -3.60
C ALA A 40 17.22 16.51 -2.55
N ASP A 41 16.31 17.39 -2.99
CA ASP A 41 15.65 18.42 -2.15
C ASP A 41 14.13 18.53 -2.39
N ILE A 42 13.51 17.62 -3.15
CA ILE A 42 12.05 17.52 -3.10
C ILE A 42 11.71 17.00 -1.71
N ASP A 43 10.71 17.61 -1.08
CA ASP A 43 10.14 17.12 0.17
C ASP A 43 9.37 15.82 -0.14
N VAL A 44 10.12 14.77 -0.47
CA VAL A 44 9.66 13.43 -0.90
C VAL A 44 8.73 12.84 0.16
N GLU A 45 8.92 13.25 1.41
CA GLU A 45 8.05 12.96 2.53
C GLU A 45 6.66 13.59 2.30
N LYS A 46 6.55 14.89 2.03
CA LYS A 46 5.25 15.54 1.77
C LYS A 46 4.55 15.07 0.49
N GLU A 47 5.26 14.96 -0.63
CA GLU A 47 4.65 14.52 -1.89
C GLU A 47 4.29 13.03 -1.86
N GLY A 48 5.14 12.20 -1.25
CA GLY A 48 4.88 10.78 -1.01
C GLY A 48 3.65 10.59 -0.14
N ILE A 49 3.54 11.29 1.00
CA ILE A 49 2.36 11.22 1.88
C ILE A 49 1.06 11.55 1.13
N ALA A 50 1.05 12.62 0.33
CA ALA A 50 -0.14 13.02 -0.42
C ALA A 50 -0.57 11.95 -1.44
N ILE A 51 0.41 11.34 -2.12
CA ILE A 51 0.17 10.28 -3.10
C ILE A 51 -0.30 9.01 -2.40
N PHE A 52 0.36 8.54 -1.34
CA PHE A 52 -0.06 7.35 -0.59
C PHE A 52 -1.42 7.52 0.09
N ALA A 53 -1.75 8.72 0.59
CA ALA A 53 -3.10 9.04 1.07
C ALA A 53 -4.15 8.94 -0.05
N LYS A 54 -3.81 9.40 -1.26
CA LYS A 54 -4.65 9.24 -2.46
C LYS A 54 -4.82 7.75 -2.81
N LEU A 55 -3.75 6.94 -2.73
CA LEU A 55 -3.82 5.49 -2.98
C LEU A 55 -4.72 4.79 -1.95
N ALA A 56 -4.52 5.05 -0.66
CA ALA A 56 -5.36 4.51 0.41
C ALA A 56 -6.83 4.88 0.21
N LYS A 57 -7.11 6.14 -0.14
CA LYS A 57 -8.47 6.60 -0.45
C LYS A 57 -9.03 5.88 -1.67
N LYS A 58 -8.25 5.71 -2.75
CA LYS A 58 -8.70 5.05 -3.98
C LYS A 58 -8.97 3.57 -3.73
N ALA A 59 -8.15 2.89 -2.94
CA ALA A 59 -8.33 1.50 -2.50
C ALA A 59 -9.62 1.33 -1.69
N ILE A 60 -9.87 2.21 -0.72
CA ILE A 60 -11.07 2.16 0.13
C ILE A 60 -12.34 2.47 -0.67
N THR A 61 -12.29 3.46 -1.55
CA THR A 61 -13.45 3.91 -2.34
C THR A 61 -13.75 3.00 -3.55
N ASN A 62 -12.74 2.28 -4.05
CA ASN A 62 -12.85 1.30 -5.12
C ASN A 62 -12.51 -0.09 -4.60
N LEU A 63 -13.07 -0.47 -3.46
CA LEU A 63 -12.72 -1.74 -2.81
C LEU A 63 -13.02 -2.94 -3.71
N LYS A 64 -14.17 -2.94 -4.41
CA LYS A 64 -14.64 -4.10 -5.19
C LYS A 64 -13.60 -4.68 -6.18
N PRO A 65 -12.94 -3.90 -7.05
CA PRO A 65 -11.94 -4.43 -7.98
C PRO A 65 -10.66 -4.96 -7.32
N VAL A 66 -10.29 -4.45 -6.14
CA VAL A 66 -9.02 -4.81 -5.45
C VAL A 66 -9.22 -5.59 -4.16
N LYS A 67 -10.46 -5.96 -3.82
CA LYS A 67 -10.78 -6.58 -2.54
C LYS A 67 -10.00 -7.87 -2.36
N HIS A 68 -9.94 -8.69 -3.41
CA HIS A 68 -9.24 -9.96 -3.37
C HIS A 68 -7.76 -9.78 -3.07
N GLU A 69 -7.08 -8.89 -3.80
CA GLU A 69 -5.66 -8.61 -3.60
C GLU A 69 -5.39 -7.98 -2.23
N LEU A 70 -6.28 -7.10 -1.75
CA LEU A 70 -6.17 -6.53 -0.40
C LEU A 70 -6.37 -7.58 0.69
N ASP A 71 -7.31 -8.50 0.53
CA ASP A 71 -7.52 -9.58 1.49
C ASP A 71 -6.29 -10.49 1.55
N GLU A 72 -5.71 -10.84 0.40
CA GLU A 72 -4.49 -11.65 0.30
C GLU A 72 -3.27 -10.95 0.89
N LEU A 73 -3.11 -9.65 0.59
CA LEU A 73 -2.02 -8.86 1.14
C LEU A 73 -2.17 -8.73 2.66
N LEU A 74 -3.37 -8.41 3.17
CA LEU A 74 -3.61 -8.36 4.61
C LEU A 74 -3.41 -9.71 5.28
N ALA A 75 -3.83 -10.82 4.66
CA ALA A 75 -3.59 -12.17 5.16
C ALA A 75 -2.08 -12.44 5.29
N ASN A 76 -1.32 -12.15 4.24
CA ASN A 76 0.14 -12.29 4.22
C ASN A 76 0.84 -11.39 5.26
N LEU A 77 0.35 -10.16 5.45
CA LEU A 77 0.95 -9.21 6.39
C LEU A 77 0.60 -9.49 7.86
N THR A 78 -0.51 -10.18 8.14
CA THR A 78 -0.95 -10.48 9.51
C THR A 78 -0.66 -11.92 9.93
N GLY A 79 -0.32 -12.79 8.97
CA GLY A 79 -0.25 -14.25 9.19
C GLY A 79 -1.64 -14.91 9.33
N MET A 80 -2.71 -14.18 9.04
CA MET A 80 -4.09 -14.70 9.03
C MET A 80 -4.42 -15.31 7.66
N THR A 81 -5.47 -16.10 7.61
CA THR A 81 -6.07 -16.60 6.35
C THR A 81 -7.01 -15.56 5.74
N VAL A 82 -7.27 -15.66 4.43
CA VAL A 82 -8.25 -14.80 3.74
C VAL A 82 -9.66 -14.94 4.35
N GLU A 83 -10.04 -16.14 4.81
CA GLU A 83 -11.31 -16.34 5.51
C GLU A 83 -11.38 -15.60 6.85
N GLU A 84 -10.26 -15.52 7.57
CA GLU A 84 -10.17 -14.76 8.83
C GLU A 84 -10.20 -13.26 8.58
N ILE A 85 -9.48 -12.76 7.56
CA ILE A 85 -9.54 -11.35 7.13
C ILE A 85 -10.97 -10.93 6.80
N ASN A 86 -11.73 -11.78 6.11
CA ASN A 86 -13.13 -11.50 5.77
C ASN A 86 -14.09 -11.44 6.97
N LYS A 87 -13.67 -11.94 8.14
CA LYS A 87 -14.44 -11.88 9.40
C LYS A 87 -14.03 -10.71 10.28
N VAL A 88 -12.97 -9.97 9.92
CA VAL A 88 -12.51 -8.79 10.65
C VAL A 88 -13.58 -7.70 10.60
N ARG A 89 -13.73 -6.95 11.69
CA ARG A 89 -14.65 -5.80 11.74
C ARG A 89 -14.26 -4.79 10.66
N LEU A 90 -15.24 -4.23 9.97
CA LEU A 90 -15.01 -3.28 8.87
C LEU A 90 -14.02 -2.16 9.22
N ILE A 91 -14.12 -1.58 10.41
CA ILE A 91 -13.21 -0.51 10.83
C ILE A 91 -11.76 -0.99 10.99
N ASP A 92 -11.58 -2.22 11.49
CA ASP A 92 -10.26 -2.81 11.70
C ASP A 92 -9.64 -3.18 10.33
N TYR A 93 -10.46 -3.67 9.39
CA TYR A 93 -10.05 -3.92 7.99
C TYR A 93 -9.60 -2.62 7.31
N LEU A 94 -10.42 -1.57 7.35
CA LEU A 94 -10.10 -0.28 6.75
C LEU A 94 -8.85 0.36 7.37
N ASN A 95 -8.64 0.16 8.67
CA ASN A 95 -7.41 0.61 9.33
C ASN A 95 -6.19 -0.20 8.88
N GLY A 96 -6.32 -1.51 8.66
CA GLY A 96 -5.27 -2.33 8.04
C GLY A 96 -4.92 -1.87 6.64
N VAL A 97 -5.91 -1.62 5.79
CA VAL A 97 -5.70 -1.05 4.44
C VAL A 97 -4.96 0.28 4.53
N LYS A 98 -5.37 1.19 5.42
CA LYS A 98 -4.66 2.47 5.63
C LYS A 98 -3.23 2.26 6.13
N ALA A 99 -3.00 1.26 6.97
CA ALA A 99 -1.69 1.00 7.54
C ALA A 99 -0.67 0.52 6.49
N ILE A 100 -1.11 -0.23 5.47
CA ILE A 100 -0.27 -0.61 4.30
C ILE A 100 0.26 0.64 3.58
N PHE A 101 -0.59 1.65 3.43
CA PHE A 101 -0.27 2.91 2.76
C PHE A 101 0.19 4.00 3.74
N LYS A 102 0.50 3.64 4.98
CA LYS A 102 1.00 4.59 5.97
C LYS A 102 2.41 5.02 5.58
N ASP A 103 2.72 6.24 5.97
CA ASP A 103 3.98 6.92 5.75
C ASP A 103 5.21 6.03 6.06
N GLY A 104 6.28 6.22 5.28
CA GLY A 104 7.51 5.43 5.35
C GLY A 104 7.41 4.05 4.69
N GLN A 105 6.43 3.21 5.02
CA GLN A 105 6.46 1.79 4.62
C GLN A 105 6.57 1.54 3.11
N ILE A 106 5.73 2.18 2.28
CA ILE A 106 5.83 1.99 0.82
C ILE A 106 7.04 2.72 0.25
N THR A 107 7.35 3.90 0.77
CA THR A 107 8.55 4.66 0.41
C THR A 107 9.83 3.86 0.61
N ASP A 108 9.97 3.25 1.79
CA ASP A 108 11.11 2.47 2.24
C ASP A 108 11.15 1.15 1.49
N PHE A 109 10.00 0.50 1.33
CA PHE A 109 9.88 -0.74 0.56
C PHE A 109 10.44 -0.57 -0.86
N PHE A 110 9.96 0.42 -1.61
CA PHE A 110 10.47 0.64 -2.95
C PHE A 110 11.83 1.31 -3.01
N GLY A 111 12.17 2.16 -2.02
CA GLY A 111 13.51 2.72 -1.88
C GLY A 111 14.58 1.63 -1.71
N SER A 112 14.26 0.59 -0.93
CA SER A 112 15.14 -0.56 -0.70
C SER A 112 15.38 -1.42 -1.94
N MET A 113 14.55 -1.30 -2.98
CA MET A 113 14.74 -2.01 -4.25
C MET A 113 15.68 -1.28 -5.23
N LEU A 114 15.96 0.01 -4.99
CA LEU A 114 16.84 0.83 -5.82
C LEU A 114 18.29 0.88 -5.28
N SER A 115 18.51 0.35 -4.08
CA SER A 115 19.80 0.24 -3.37
C SER A 115 20.38 -1.15 -3.49
#